data_AF-A0A7S1ZP35-F1
#
_entry.id   AF-A0A7S1ZP35-F1
#
_cell.length_a   1.000
_cell.length_b   1.000
_cell.length_c   1.000
_cell.angle_alpha   90.00
_cell.angle_beta   90.00
_cell.angle_gamma   90.00
#
_symmetry.space_group_name_H-M   'P 1'
#
loop_
_entity.id
_entity.type
_entity.pdbx_description
1 polymer ?
#
loop_
_entity_poly.entity_id
_entity_poly.type
_entity_poly.pdbx_seq_one_letter_code
_entity_poly.pdbx_strand_id
1 'polypeptide(L)'
;DDDDDKDDDSSEESSSESESDSDDDAEIIKSKKDAAAAKATAASAAAAAWMPTPPPKRDTAAVTPEIRIEKGTDGAQALSAGKPFSRVDDQFWGEVAAKDGGAMADNSYEGVFGSGGFGSRSSEKLLQVRGKRFQHEKTKRKRSFNGFSRTGGSIDMNSNSTKFT
;
A
#
# COMPACT_ATOMS: atom_id res chain seq x y z
N ASP A 1 -39.23 -11.14 -47.82
CA ASP A 1 -37.91 -11.79 -47.85
C ASP A 1 -37.22 -11.49 -46.53
N ASP A 2 -37.68 -12.13 -45.44
CA ASP A 2 -37.29 -13.48 -44.97
C ASP A 2 -35.94 -13.41 -44.23
N ASP A 3 -35.92 -13.30 -42.90
CA ASP A 3 -35.99 -14.37 -41.86
C ASP A 3 -34.80 -15.33 -41.87
N ASP A 4 -34.08 -15.39 -40.74
CA ASP A 4 -33.55 -16.66 -40.20
C ASP A 4 -33.15 -16.49 -38.72
N ASP A 5 -34.08 -16.90 -37.85
CA ASP A 5 -33.91 -17.21 -36.43
C ASP A 5 -33.14 -18.52 -36.26
N LYS A 6 -32.27 -18.63 -35.25
CA LYS A 6 -31.77 -19.92 -34.76
C LYS A 6 -31.73 -19.95 -33.23
N ASP A 7 -32.81 -20.46 -32.67
CA ASP A 7 -32.83 -21.13 -31.38
C ASP A 7 -32.31 -22.57 -31.53
N ASP A 8 -31.59 -23.09 -30.54
CA ASP A 8 -31.47 -24.53 -30.28
C ASP A 8 -31.35 -24.81 -28.78
N ASP A 9 -31.94 -25.93 -28.38
CA ASP A 9 -32.72 -26.19 -27.17
C ASP A 9 -32.07 -27.26 -26.24
N SER A 10 -32.71 -27.49 -25.10
CA SER A 10 -32.64 -28.66 -24.18
C SER A 10 -31.47 -28.71 -23.18
N SER A 11 -31.66 -28.56 -21.85
CA SER A 11 -32.33 -29.47 -20.88
C SER A 11 -31.57 -30.81 -20.72
N GLU A 12 -31.31 -31.42 -19.55
CA GLU A 12 -32.13 -31.70 -18.37
C GLU A 12 -31.23 -32.15 -17.18
N GLU A 13 -31.78 -32.04 -15.94
CA GLU A 13 -31.68 -32.96 -14.77
C GLU A 13 -30.31 -33.54 -14.29
N SER A 14 -30.06 -33.91 -13.02
CA SER A 14 -30.92 -34.31 -11.93
C SER A 14 -30.14 -34.23 -10.60
N SER A 15 -30.90 -34.04 -9.52
CA SER A 15 -30.52 -34.16 -8.12
C SER A 15 -30.02 -35.56 -7.77
N SER A 16 -29.01 -35.67 -6.91
CA SER A 16 -28.65 -36.92 -6.22
C SER A 16 -28.46 -36.63 -4.74
N GLU A 17 -29.57 -36.53 -4.03
CA GLU A 17 -29.67 -36.67 -2.58
C GLU A 17 -29.25 -38.12 -2.22
N SER A 18 -28.15 -38.29 -1.50
CA SER A 18 -27.69 -39.61 -1.05
C SER A 18 -28.33 -39.92 0.30
N GLU A 19 -29.34 -40.79 0.29
CA GLU A 19 -29.99 -41.38 1.45
C GLU A 19 -28.97 -42.27 2.20
N SER A 20 -28.62 -41.92 3.45
CA SER A 20 -27.72 -42.69 4.32
C SER A 20 -28.54 -43.67 5.15
N ASP A 21 -28.24 -44.96 4.98
CA ASP A 21 -28.84 -46.07 5.70
C ASP A 21 -28.36 -46.08 7.16
N SER A 22 -29.34 -46.29 8.05
CA SER A 22 -29.33 -45.96 9.48
C SER A 22 -28.80 -47.13 10.30
N ASP A 23 -27.54 -47.07 10.73
CA ASP A 23 -27.02 -47.62 12.01
C ASP A 23 -25.51 -47.31 12.21
N ASP A 24 -24.77 -47.02 11.14
CA ASP A 24 -23.34 -46.62 11.17
C ASP A 24 -23.09 -45.16 11.59
N ASP A 25 -24.08 -44.26 11.43
CA ASP A 25 -23.94 -42.84 11.72
C ASP A 25 -23.64 -42.53 13.20
N ALA A 26 -24.20 -43.33 14.12
CA ALA A 26 -23.98 -43.16 15.55
C ALA A 26 -22.53 -43.45 15.96
N GLU A 27 -21.90 -44.47 15.34
CA GLU A 27 -20.49 -44.82 15.57
C GLU A 27 -19.54 -43.81 14.93
N ILE A 28 -19.88 -43.28 13.76
CA ILE A 28 -19.12 -42.21 13.08
C ILE A 28 -19.17 -40.91 13.90
N ILE A 29 -20.32 -40.55 14.47
CA ILE A 29 -20.42 -39.36 15.33
C ILE A 29 -19.64 -39.54 16.63
N LYS A 30 -19.69 -40.74 17.23
CA LYS A 30 -18.96 -41.05 18.46
C LYS A 30 -17.44 -41.02 18.23
N SER A 31 -16.97 -41.68 17.18
CA SER A 31 -15.54 -41.67 16.82
C SER A 31 -15.02 -40.27 16.46
N LYS A 32 -15.82 -39.43 15.78
CA LYS A 32 -15.49 -38.02 15.53
C LYS A 32 -15.38 -37.20 16.82
N LYS A 33 -16.28 -37.42 17.78
CA LYS A 33 -16.24 -36.75 19.10
C LYS A 33 -15.04 -37.19 19.92
N ASP A 34 -14.74 -38.48 19.93
CA ASP A 34 -13.59 -39.04 20.66
C ASP A 34 -12.26 -38.56 20.04
N ALA A 35 -12.17 -38.50 18.70
CA ALA A 35 -11.02 -37.94 18.00
C ALA A 35 -10.85 -36.43 18.27
N ALA A 36 -11.95 -35.68 18.32
CA ALA A 36 -11.91 -34.26 18.67
C ALA A 36 -11.48 -34.03 20.12
N ALA A 37 -11.96 -34.86 21.05
CA ALA A 37 -11.56 -34.81 22.46
C ALA A 37 -10.07 -35.16 22.63
N ALA A 38 -9.58 -36.19 21.96
CA ALA A 38 -8.16 -36.55 21.96
C ALA A 38 -7.28 -35.45 21.36
N LYS A 39 -7.75 -34.78 20.29
CA LYS A 39 -7.05 -33.64 19.69
C LYS A 39 -7.04 -32.42 20.62
N ALA A 40 -8.12 -32.18 21.35
CA ALA A 40 -8.22 -31.08 22.30
C ALA A 40 -7.30 -31.29 23.52
N THR A 41 -7.24 -32.51 24.06
CA THR A 41 -6.33 -32.84 25.17
C THR A 41 -4.87 -32.76 24.74
N ALA A 42 -4.53 -33.26 23.54
CA ALA A 42 -3.19 -33.13 22.97
C ALA A 42 -2.79 -31.67 22.73
N ALA A 43 -3.71 -30.83 22.21
CA ALA A 43 -3.46 -29.40 22.02
C ALA A 43 -3.26 -28.67 23.35
N SER A 44 -4.05 -28.99 24.38
CA SER A 44 -3.89 -28.41 25.72
C SER A 44 -2.57 -28.83 26.36
N ALA A 45 -2.14 -30.08 26.18
CA ALA A 45 -0.86 -30.56 26.68
C ALA A 45 0.33 -29.90 25.94
N ALA A 46 0.22 -29.70 24.62
CA ALA A 46 1.21 -29.00 23.83
C ALA A 46 1.32 -27.52 24.21
N ALA A 47 0.19 -26.85 24.51
CA ALA A 47 0.19 -25.48 25.00
C ALA A 47 0.81 -25.36 26.41
N ALA A 48 0.54 -26.32 27.30
CA ALA A 48 1.16 -26.37 28.62
C ALA A 48 2.67 -26.66 28.57
N ALA A 49 3.13 -27.44 27.57
CA ALA A 49 4.54 -27.72 27.33
C ALA A 49 5.25 -26.64 26.49
N TRP A 50 4.51 -25.63 25.97
CA TRP A 50 5.10 -24.55 25.20
C TRP A 50 5.78 -23.55 26.14
N MET A 51 7.07 -23.76 26.37
CA MET A 51 7.92 -22.77 27.00
C MET A 51 8.53 -21.88 25.92
N PRO A 52 8.41 -20.54 26.01
CA PRO A 52 9.14 -19.66 25.12
C PRO A 52 10.64 -19.90 25.34
N THR A 53 11.36 -20.18 24.26
CA THR A 53 12.82 -20.29 24.32
C THR A 53 13.35 -19.01 24.94
N PRO A 54 14.03 -19.06 26.11
CA PRO A 54 14.60 -17.86 26.69
C PRO A 54 15.54 -17.26 25.66
N PRO A 55 15.49 -15.93 25.44
CA PRO A 55 16.41 -15.29 24.53
C PRO A 55 17.83 -15.70 24.95
N PRO A 56 18.73 -16.03 24.00
CA PRO A 56 20.10 -16.31 24.36
C PRO A 56 20.59 -15.14 25.23
N LYS A 57 21.17 -15.46 26.40
CA LYS A 57 21.91 -14.47 27.20
C LYS A 57 23.07 -13.97 26.35
N ARG A 58 22.77 -13.03 25.46
CA ARG A 58 23.75 -12.06 24.98
C ARG A 58 24.03 -11.21 26.21
N ASP A 59 25.29 -11.18 26.60
CA ASP A 59 25.78 -10.37 27.71
C ASP A 59 25.08 -9.01 27.67
N THR A 60 24.23 -8.75 28.66
CA THR A 60 23.41 -7.54 28.80
C THR A 60 24.25 -6.30 29.15
N ALA A 61 25.45 -6.22 28.58
CA ALA A 61 26.37 -5.10 28.67
C ALA A 61 26.73 -4.53 27.28
N ALA A 62 26.30 -5.17 26.18
CA ALA A 62 26.49 -4.63 24.85
C ALA A 62 25.22 -4.84 24.01
N VAL A 63 24.68 -3.76 23.45
CA VAL A 63 23.50 -3.71 22.56
C VAL A 63 22.14 -3.69 23.28
N THR A 64 22.00 -2.87 24.33
CA THR A 64 20.82 -2.00 24.33
C THR A 64 21.14 -0.92 23.29
N PRO A 65 20.41 -0.79 22.17
CA PRO A 65 20.58 0.41 21.38
C PRO A 65 20.26 1.57 22.32
N GLU A 66 21.21 2.45 22.54
CA GLU A 66 21.00 3.66 23.32
C GLU A 66 20.00 4.50 22.50
N ILE A 67 18.71 4.31 22.78
CA ILE A 67 17.64 5.01 22.08
C ILE A 67 17.72 6.44 22.57
N ARG A 68 18.29 7.32 21.75
CA ARG A 68 18.29 8.76 22.02
C ARG A 68 16.84 9.23 22.14
N ILE A 69 16.50 9.95 23.21
CA ILE A 69 15.16 10.47 23.52
C ILE A 69 15.17 11.99 23.26
N GLU A 70 15.72 12.40 22.13
CA GLU A 70 15.78 13.81 21.71
C GLU A 70 14.76 14.03 20.59
N LYS A 71 14.25 15.26 20.43
CA LYS A 71 13.34 15.58 19.32
C LYS A 71 14.00 15.23 17.98
N GLY A 72 13.24 14.60 17.08
CA GLY A 72 13.75 14.16 15.77
C GLY A 72 14.51 12.82 15.75
N THR A 73 14.70 12.17 16.90
CA THR A 73 15.31 10.84 16.99
C THR A 73 14.26 9.74 17.09
N ASP A 74 14.63 8.47 16.88
CA ASP A 74 13.72 7.31 16.94
C ASP A 74 13.03 7.17 18.32
N GLY A 75 13.67 7.68 19.39
CA GLY A 75 13.12 7.73 20.74
C GLY A 75 12.29 8.96 21.08
N ALA A 76 12.11 9.92 20.16
CA ALA A 76 11.35 11.15 20.42
C ALA A 76 9.92 10.87 20.93
N GLN A 77 9.37 9.70 20.63
CA GLN A 77 8.05 9.25 21.08
C GLN A 77 7.91 9.14 22.60
N ALA A 78 9.00 8.84 23.31
CA ALA A 78 8.98 8.76 24.78
C ALA A 78 8.76 10.14 25.44
N LEU A 79 8.85 11.23 24.68
CA LEU A 79 8.52 12.59 25.12
C LEU A 79 7.02 12.89 25.08
N SER A 80 6.21 12.13 24.34
CA SER A 80 4.77 12.39 24.19
C SER A 80 3.92 11.41 25.02
N ALA A 81 3.35 11.89 26.13
CA ALA A 81 2.38 11.12 26.90
C ALA A 81 1.01 11.16 26.24
N GLY A 82 0.39 9.99 26.01
CA GLY A 82 -1.00 9.87 25.53
C GLY A 82 -1.20 9.91 24.01
N LYS A 83 -0.14 9.99 23.20
CA LYS A 83 -0.21 9.81 21.75
C LYS A 83 0.03 8.33 21.39
N PRO A 84 -0.71 7.76 20.41
CA PRO A 84 -0.39 6.44 19.87
C PRO A 84 1.06 6.37 19.36
N PHE A 85 1.66 5.17 19.39
CA PHE A 85 3.02 4.94 18.89
C PHE A 85 3.14 5.38 17.43
N SER A 86 4.10 6.24 17.14
CA SER A 86 4.37 6.79 15.81
C SER A 86 5.88 6.89 15.58
N ARG A 87 6.42 6.07 14.68
CA ARG A 87 7.87 6.02 14.38
C ARG A 87 8.48 7.39 14.04
N VAL A 88 7.68 8.29 13.49
CA VAL A 88 8.10 9.62 13.06
C VAL A 88 7.56 10.65 14.04
N ASP A 89 8.42 11.59 14.43
CA ASP A 89 8.02 12.80 15.17
C ASP A 89 7.48 13.84 14.18
N ASP A 90 6.18 13.78 13.91
CA ASP A 90 5.51 14.66 12.95
C ASP A 90 5.72 16.15 13.24
N GLN A 91 5.82 16.54 14.50
CA GLN A 91 5.98 17.95 14.89
C GLN A 91 7.38 18.45 14.56
N PHE A 92 8.41 17.69 14.95
CA PHE A 92 9.79 18.04 14.65
C PHE A 92 10.05 18.08 13.14
N TRP A 93 9.64 17.03 12.40
CA TRP A 93 9.88 16.97 10.96
C TRP A 93 9.04 17.98 10.18
N GLY A 94 7.85 18.34 10.66
CA GLY A 94 7.06 19.43 10.10
C GLY A 94 7.76 20.79 10.25
N GLU A 95 8.34 21.07 11.42
CA GLU A 95 9.10 22.31 11.65
C GLU A 95 10.40 22.36 10.83
N VAL A 96 11.12 21.25 10.73
CA VAL A 96 12.33 21.13 9.90
C VAL A 96 11.98 21.34 8.43
N ALA A 97 10.91 20.69 7.93
CA ALA A 97 10.45 20.88 6.57
C ALA A 97 10.02 22.33 6.26
N ALA A 98 9.48 23.05 7.24
CA ALA A 98 9.14 24.46 7.10
C ALA A 98 10.36 25.40 7.14
N LYS A 99 11.38 25.08 7.97
CA LYS A 99 12.62 25.86 8.11
C LYS A 99 13.60 25.66 6.96
N ASP A 100 13.74 24.44 6.46
CA ASP A 100 14.69 24.08 5.39
C ASP A 100 14.24 24.52 3.98
N GLY A 101 13.12 25.25 3.88
CA GLY A 101 12.83 26.12 2.75
C GLY A 101 12.97 25.49 1.37
N GLY A 102 11.90 24.87 0.87
CA GLY A 102 11.66 24.82 -0.57
C GLY A 102 11.17 23.49 -1.11
N ALA A 103 11.91 22.39 -0.90
CA ALA A 103 11.56 21.13 -1.58
C ALA A 103 10.33 20.41 -1.02
N MET A 104 9.96 20.64 0.25
CA MET A 104 8.75 20.06 0.84
C MET A 104 7.55 21.01 0.82
N ALA A 105 7.82 22.33 0.80
CA ALA A 105 6.79 23.36 0.93
C ALA A 105 6.15 23.72 -0.43
N ASP A 106 6.92 23.72 -1.52
CA ASP A 106 6.41 23.94 -2.87
C ASP A 106 6.95 22.87 -3.84
N ASN A 107 6.23 21.75 -3.93
CA ASN A 107 6.48 20.68 -4.89
C ASN A 107 5.92 20.99 -6.29
N SER A 108 5.50 22.23 -6.56
CA SER A 108 4.98 22.58 -7.87
C SER A 108 6.11 22.55 -8.92
N TYR A 109 5.73 22.22 -10.15
CA TYR A 109 6.64 22.32 -11.29
C TYR A 109 7.16 23.76 -11.47
N GLU A 110 6.36 24.76 -11.12
CA GLU A 110 6.72 26.18 -11.25
C GLU A 110 7.77 26.61 -10.22
N GLY A 111 7.70 26.11 -8.99
CA GLY A 111 8.71 26.35 -7.95
C GLY A 111 10.08 25.76 -8.31
N VAL A 112 10.09 24.63 -9.02
CA VAL A 112 11.34 23.91 -9.37
C VAL A 112 11.90 24.32 -10.73
N PHE A 113 11.06 24.50 -11.75
CA PHE A 113 11.47 24.73 -13.15
C PHE A 113 11.03 26.08 -13.70
N GLY A 114 10.38 26.92 -12.90
CA GLY A 114 9.83 28.21 -13.30
C GLY A 114 8.53 28.09 -14.12
N SER A 115 7.88 29.24 -14.34
CA SER A 115 6.62 29.34 -15.08
C SER A 115 6.79 29.28 -16.61
N GLY A 116 8.01 29.42 -17.12
CA GLY A 116 8.31 29.47 -18.57
C GLY A 116 8.53 28.10 -19.23
N GLY A 117 8.67 27.04 -18.46
CA GLY A 117 9.02 25.71 -18.95
C GLY A 117 7.93 25.05 -19.79
N PHE A 118 8.30 23.99 -20.51
CA PHE A 118 7.33 23.18 -21.25
C PHE A 118 6.28 22.56 -20.32
N GLY A 119 6.67 22.15 -19.10
CA GLY A 119 5.78 21.50 -18.14
C GLY A 119 4.67 22.42 -17.63
N SER A 120 4.96 23.68 -17.29
CA SER A 120 3.98 24.67 -16.81
C SER A 120 2.97 25.01 -17.92
N ARG A 121 3.44 25.31 -19.13
CA ARG A 121 2.56 25.59 -20.30
C ARG A 121 1.72 24.39 -20.71
N SER A 122 2.19 23.18 -20.38
CA SER A 122 1.47 21.94 -20.60
C SER A 122 0.40 21.72 -19.54
N SER A 123 0.75 21.91 -18.26
CA SER A 123 -0.19 21.77 -17.13
C SER A 123 -1.35 22.75 -17.28
N GLU A 124 -1.11 24.00 -17.66
CA GLU A 124 -2.14 25.03 -17.85
C GLU A 124 -3.27 24.56 -18.78
N LYS A 125 -2.93 23.95 -19.93
CA LYS A 125 -3.96 23.42 -20.84
C LYS A 125 -4.56 22.09 -20.37
N LEU A 126 -3.78 21.26 -19.67
CA LEU A 126 -4.27 19.97 -19.19
C LEU A 126 -5.27 20.14 -18.03
N LEU A 127 -5.10 21.18 -17.21
CA LEU A 127 -6.03 21.53 -16.14
C LEU A 127 -7.38 22.03 -16.67
N GLN A 128 -7.41 22.64 -17.85
CA GLN A 128 -8.64 23.14 -18.48
C GLN A 128 -9.50 22.01 -19.10
N VAL A 129 -8.90 20.87 -19.42
CA VAL A 129 -9.53 19.84 -20.26
C VAL A 129 -9.87 18.61 -19.41
N ARG A 130 -11.13 18.15 -19.49
CA ARG A 130 -11.61 16.95 -18.77
C ARG A 130 -12.06 15.82 -19.72
N GLY A 131 -12.13 14.60 -19.19
CA GLY A 131 -12.70 13.44 -19.89
C GLY A 131 -11.96 13.04 -21.17
N LYS A 132 -12.68 12.58 -22.20
CA LYS A 132 -12.08 12.09 -23.47
C LYS A 132 -11.16 13.10 -24.16
N ARG A 133 -11.47 14.41 -24.04
CA ARG A 133 -10.65 15.48 -24.61
C ARG A 133 -9.27 15.59 -23.94
N PHE A 134 -9.16 15.19 -22.67
CA PHE A 134 -7.90 15.21 -21.94
C PHE A 134 -6.88 14.25 -22.56
N GLN A 135 -7.32 13.07 -22.99
CA GLN A 135 -6.43 12.11 -23.65
C GLN A 135 -5.85 12.65 -24.95
N HIS A 136 -6.65 13.35 -25.75
CA HIS A 136 -6.20 13.98 -26.99
C HIS A 136 -5.21 15.11 -26.73
N GLU A 137 -5.52 16.02 -25.82
CA GLU A 137 -4.64 17.14 -25.47
C GLU A 137 -3.33 16.66 -24.79
N LYS A 138 -3.40 15.64 -23.92
CA LYS A 138 -2.20 14.98 -23.37
C LYS A 138 -1.32 14.41 -24.46
N THR A 139 -1.90 13.69 -25.42
CA THR A 139 -1.15 13.05 -26.52
C THR A 139 -0.54 14.08 -27.45
N LYS A 140 -1.29 15.13 -27.79
CA LYS A 140 -0.82 16.27 -28.58
C LYS A 140 0.36 16.96 -27.90
N ARG A 141 0.23 17.22 -26.59
CA ARG A 141 1.28 17.89 -25.83
C ARG A 141 2.54 17.03 -25.74
N LYS A 142 2.41 15.75 -25.36
CA LYS A 142 3.53 14.80 -25.37
C LYS A 142 4.27 14.77 -26.72
N ARG A 143 3.55 14.76 -27.84
CA ARG A 143 4.16 14.74 -29.18
C ARG A 143 4.84 16.06 -29.56
N SER A 144 4.30 17.19 -29.10
CA SER A 144 4.85 18.52 -29.38
C SER A 144 6.21 18.81 -28.72
N PHE A 145 6.68 17.92 -27.83
CA PHE A 145 7.97 17.99 -27.14
C PHE A 145 9.18 17.70 -28.04
N ASN A 146 9.04 16.90 -29.10
CA ASN A 146 10.16 16.41 -29.91
C ASN A 146 10.68 17.42 -30.96
N GLY A 147 10.95 18.66 -30.57
CA GLY A 147 11.83 19.57 -31.33
C GLY A 147 11.28 20.17 -32.64
N PHE A 148 10.05 19.87 -33.06
CA PHE A 148 9.50 20.40 -34.33
C PHE A 148 8.39 21.45 -34.16
N SER A 149 7.86 21.66 -32.95
CA SER A 149 6.85 22.70 -32.70
C SER A 149 7.46 23.87 -31.93
N ARG A 150 7.61 25.00 -32.62
CA ARG A 150 8.14 26.32 -32.18
C ARG A 150 7.38 26.98 -31.00
N THR A 151 6.56 26.22 -30.26
CA THR A 151 5.61 26.71 -29.26
C THR A 151 5.74 26.00 -27.91
N GLY A 152 6.53 24.92 -27.83
CA GLY A 152 6.89 24.26 -26.58
C GLY A 152 8.08 24.98 -25.97
N GLY A 153 7.97 25.40 -24.71
CA GLY A 153 9.06 26.09 -24.00
C GLY A 153 10.36 25.26 -23.99
N SER A 154 11.49 25.93 -23.78
CA SER A 154 12.80 25.28 -23.67
C SER A 154 12.86 24.33 -22.48
N ILE A 155 13.59 23.23 -22.63
CA ILE A 155 13.97 22.36 -21.51
C ILE A 155 15.25 22.94 -20.92
N ASP A 156 15.20 23.29 -19.64
CA ASP A 156 16.40 23.65 -18.91
C ASP A 156 17.24 22.38 -18.65
N MET A 157 18.56 22.48 -18.84
CA MET A 157 19.52 21.39 -18.58
C MET A 157 20.07 21.43 -17.15
N ASN A 158 19.60 22.38 -16.33
CA ASN A 158 20.00 22.50 -14.93
C ASN A 158 19.51 21.33 -14.06
N SER A 159 20.30 20.99 -13.05
CA SER A 159 19.99 19.96 -12.06
C SER A 159 19.33 20.56 -10.83
N ASN A 160 18.04 20.26 -10.61
CA ASN A 160 17.26 20.75 -9.48
C ASN A 160 17.21 19.73 -8.31
N SER A 161 18.35 19.13 -7.93
CA SER A 161 18.41 18.16 -6.83
C SER A 161 18.74 18.83 -5.50
N THR A 162 18.03 18.44 -4.45
CA THR A 162 18.36 18.83 -3.06
C THR A 162 19.36 17.85 -2.46
N LYS A 163 20.46 18.36 -1.91
CA LYS A 163 21.39 17.56 -1.10
C LYS A 163 20.92 17.56 0.35
N PHE A 164 20.78 16.38 0.93
CA PHE A 164 20.61 16.22 2.37
C PHE A 164 22.00 16.33 3.02
N THR A 165 22.19 17.33 3.88
CA THR A 165 23.40 17.53 4.69
C THR A 165 23.17 17.04 6.10
#